data_AF-A0A7X0H7M6-F1
#
_entry.id   AF-A0A7X0H7M6-F1
#
_cell.length_a   1.000
_cell.length_b   1.000
_cell.length_c   1.000
_cell.angle_alpha   90.00
_cell.angle_beta   90.00
_cell.angle_gamma   90.00
#
_symmetry.space_group_name_H-M   'P 1'
#
loop_
_entity.id
_entity.type
_entity.pdbx_description
1 polymer ?
#
loop_
_entity_poly.entity_id
_entity_poly.type
_entity_poly.pdbx_seq_one_letter_code
_entity_poly.pdbx_strand_id
1 'polypeptide(L)'
;MTNPSTQRYSTLRYWIQGVACVVALSLCCTLSADEPVEATITTSPEKHVVSWFLIGGSSATPEDRYVGWDLRQSGWGKFVFMRVRPGLEGGIRRVLLHNPFGHELPNNTMAFDGSLNADEQGHDWLVEGFVEAWKPVVEGRWSGGDPVEVICYLGRLDEAPGFEALKDASDEEGYQARAWASVALPLAAGMSIAVDSSADLPENHPGFRFIRDLRDSGVRVYVEARPDTNKPHLHNWPMISVESFWERSDPTRHADARGMERDAHSHGEVIQLFTERKLTPAIAQEKLAQGYSVAAQLNHEIWQANKLNRWLNPQ
;
A
#
# COMPACT_ATOMS: atom_id res chain seq x y z
N MET A 1 20.94 49.36 -17.18
CA MET A 1 19.95 48.29 -17.47
C MET A 1 20.67 46.98 -17.23
N THR A 2 20.61 46.51 -16.00
CA THR A 2 21.35 45.36 -15.47
C THR A 2 20.34 44.27 -15.15
N ASN A 3 20.53 43.10 -15.75
CA ASN A 3 19.70 41.91 -15.59
C ASN A 3 20.38 41.00 -14.54
N PRO A 4 19.75 40.71 -13.38
CA PRO A 4 20.30 39.75 -12.42
C PRO A 4 19.44 38.49 -12.41
N SER A 5 19.93 37.40 -13.01
CA SER A 5 19.36 36.07 -12.79
C SER A 5 20.42 35.00 -12.99
N THR A 6 21.14 34.68 -11.91
CA THR A 6 21.80 33.38 -11.71
C THR A 6 22.35 33.34 -10.29
N GLN A 7 21.50 32.95 -9.34
CA GLN A 7 21.95 32.47 -8.03
C GLN A 7 20.83 31.67 -7.39
N ARG A 8 21.00 30.35 -7.34
CA ARG A 8 20.52 29.40 -6.32
C ARG A 8 20.60 28.00 -6.91
N TYR A 9 21.58 27.21 -6.49
CA TYR A 9 21.51 25.76 -6.27
C TYR A 9 22.89 25.34 -5.70
N SER A 10 23.05 25.40 -4.38
CA SER A 10 24.21 24.81 -3.70
C SER A 10 23.91 24.50 -2.24
N THR A 11 23.02 23.54 -1.99
CA THR A 11 22.86 22.91 -0.67
C THR A 11 22.19 21.55 -0.82
N LEU A 12 22.90 20.61 -1.45
CA LEU A 12 22.55 19.18 -1.37
C LEU A 12 23.83 18.32 -1.45
N ARG A 13 24.68 18.46 -0.43
CA ARG A 13 25.81 17.56 -0.18
C ARG A 13 26.04 17.51 1.32
N TYR A 14 25.27 16.72 2.05
CA TYR A 14 25.61 16.20 3.39
C TYR A 14 24.52 15.21 3.86
N TRP A 15 24.41 14.03 3.24
CA TRP A 15 23.68 12.87 3.83
C TRP A 15 24.13 11.54 3.20
N ILE A 16 25.44 11.31 3.12
CA ILE A 16 26.01 9.97 2.86
C ILE A 16 27.18 9.78 3.81
N GLN A 17 26.88 9.45 5.07
CA GLN A 17 27.80 8.85 6.06
C GLN A 17 27.03 8.63 7.37
N GLY A 18 26.46 7.43 7.56
CA GLY A 18 25.74 7.14 8.79
C GLY A 18 25.05 5.77 8.91
N VAL A 19 25.49 4.72 8.20
CA VAL A 19 24.90 3.37 8.32
C VAL A 19 25.96 2.27 8.47
N ALA A 20 26.99 2.50 9.29
CA ALA A 20 27.96 1.46 9.62
C ALA A 20 28.39 1.59 11.08
N CYS A 21 27.63 1.01 12.03
CA CYS A 21 28.14 0.66 13.38
C CYS A 21 27.15 -0.09 14.31
N VAL A 22 26.36 -1.06 13.85
CA VAL A 22 25.68 -2.00 14.77
C VAL A 22 25.75 -3.44 14.23
N VAL A 23 26.96 -4.01 14.22
CA VAL A 23 27.16 -5.47 14.13
C VAL A 23 28.30 -5.82 15.06
N ALA A 24 27.97 -6.16 16.31
CA ALA A 24 28.75 -7.05 17.17
C ALA A 24 28.11 -7.08 18.56
N LEU A 25 27.24 -8.07 18.82
CA LEU A 25 27.16 -8.73 20.12
C LEU A 25 26.19 -9.91 20.07
N SER A 26 26.63 -11.01 20.68
CA SER A 26 25.91 -12.26 21.00
C SER A 26 25.80 -13.32 19.91
N LEU A 27 26.77 -14.24 19.91
CA LEU A 27 26.49 -15.66 19.67
C LEU A 27 27.47 -16.54 20.46
N CYS A 28 27.03 -16.91 21.66
CA CYS A 28 27.47 -18.11 22.37
C CYS A 28 26.23 -18.71 23.01
N CYS A 29 25.62 -19.70 22.36
CA CYS A 29 24.86 -20.78 22.99
C CYS A 29 24.60 -21.88 21.96
N THR A 30 24.95 -23.10 22.35
CA THR A 30 24.88 -24.35 21.60
C THR A 30 23.48 -24.95 21.55
N LEU A 31 23.13 -25.51 20.38
CA LEU A 31 22.28 -26.68 20.08
C LEU A 31 21.20 -27.13 21.10
N SER A 32 19.95 -27.11 20.64
CA SER A 32 19.00 -28.23 20.78
C SER A 32 18.23 -28.39 19.47
N ALA A 33 18.18 -29.62 18.96
CA ALA A 33 17.35 -29.97 17.82
C ALA A 33 15.96 -30.35 18.35
N ASP A 34 15.04 -29.39 18.35
CA ASP A 34 13.63 -29.64 18.63
C ASP A 34 12.87 -29.74 17.30
N GLU A 35 12.01 -30.76 17.21
CA GLU A 35 11.13 -31.04 16.07
C GLU A 35 10.27 -29.83 15.67
N PRO A 36 9.84 -29.73 14.40
CA PRO A 36 9.02 -28.62 13.96
C PRO A 36 7.66 -28.69 14.64
N VAL A 37 7.50 -27.90 15.70
CA VAL A 37 6.18 -27.52 16.21
C VAL A 37 5.50 -26.80 15.06
N GLU A 38 4.46 -27.40 14.50
CA GLU A 38 3.46 -26.70 13.68
C GLU A 38 2.90 -25.57 14.53
N ALA A 39 3.55 -24.41 14.45
CA ALA A 39 3.07 -23.18 15.02
C ALA A 39 1.78 -22.86 14.28
N THR A 40 0.66 -23.27 14.86
CA THR A 40 -0.65 -22.73 14.50
C THR A 40 -0.51 -21.22 14.72
N ILE A 41 -0.35 -20.47 13.64
CA ILE A 41 -0.28 -19.02 13.66
C ILE A 41 -1.66 -18.54 14.14
N THR A 42 -1.85 -18.47 15.46
CA THR A 42 -2.93 -17.71 16.06
C THR A 42 -2.54 -16.24 15.98
N THR A 43 -2.50 -15.69 14.77
CA THR A 43 -2.46 -14.24 14.60
C THR A 43 -3.76 -13.67 15.14
N SER A 44 -3.66 -12.75 16.10
CA SER A 44 -4.82 -12.03 16.59
C SER A 44 -5.63 -11.49 15.39
N PRO A 45 -6.95 -11.72 15.31
CA PRO A 45 -7.82 -11.22 14.24
C PRO A 45 -7.64 -9.72 13.95
N GLU A 46 -7.25 -8.94 14.96
CA GLU A 46 -6.94 -7.51 14.89
C GLU A 46 -5.85 -7.18 13.86
N LYS A 47 -4.92 -8.12 13.61
CA LYS A 47 -3.84 -7.97 12.61
C LYS A 47 -4.32 -8.19 11.17
N HIS A 48 -5.53 -8.69 10.98
CA HIS A 48 -6.08 -9.04 9.68
C HIS A 48 -7.22 -8.12 9.24
N VAL A 49 -7.64 -7.18 10.09
CA VAL A 49 -8.59 -6.13 9.72
C VAL A 49 -7.85 -4.88 9.28
N VAL A 50 -8.18 -4.40 8.09
CA VAL A 50 -7.55 -3.23 7.46
C VAL A 50 -8.59 -2.11 7.29
N SER A 51 -8.29 -0.93 7.81
CA SER A 51 -9.09 0.26 7.52
C SER A 51 -8.73 0.78 6.13
N TRP A 52 -9.64 0.66 5.17
CA TRP A 52 -9.41 1.11 3.81
C TRP A 52 -10.00 2.50 3.58
N PHE A 53 -9.23 3.37 2.93
CA PHE A 53 -9.68 4.67 2.46
C PHE A 53 -9.40 4.79 0.96
N LEU A 54 -10.48 4.85 0.17
CA LEU A 54 -10.43 5.27 -1.22
C LEU A 54 -10.13 6.78 -1.25
N ILE A 55 -8.94 7.20 -1.67
CA ILE A 55 -8.57 8.62 -1.77
C ILE A 55 -8.77 9.09 -3.21
N GLY A 56 -8.00 8.58 -4.16
CA GLY A 56 -8.29 8.75 -5.58
C GLY A 56 -9.58 8.03 -5.95
N GLY A 57 -10.48 8.73 -6.65
CA GLY A 57 -11.83 8.23 -6.96
C GLY A 57 -12.88 8.49 -5.88
N SER A 58 -12.54 9.21 -4.81
CA SER A 58 -13.52 9.59 -3.76
C SER A 58 -14.31 10.87 -4.04
N SER A 59 -13.93 11.60 -5.08
CA SER A 59 -14.67 12.75 -5.62
C SER A 59 -15.01 12.50 -7.09
N ALA A 60 -16.12 13.06 -7.55
CA ALA A 60 -16.49 13.08 -8.97
C ALA A 60 -15.86 14.27 -9.73
N THR A 61 -15.13 15.14 -9.02
CA THR A 61 -14.56 16.39 -9.56
C THR A 61 -13.15 16.14 -10.13
N PRO A 62 -12.95 16.26 -11.46
CA PRO A 62 -11.62 16.09 -12.06
C PRO A 62 -10.62 17.12 -11.58
N GLU A 63 -11.02 18.37 -11.33
CA GLU A 63 -10.14 19.45 -10.88
C GLU A 63 -9.49 19.20 -9.52
N ASP A 64 -10.04 18.29 -8.74
CA ASP A 64 -9.47 17.82 -7.47
C ASP A 64 -8.75 16.47 -7.63
N ARG A 65 -8.43 16.06 -8.87
CA ARG A 65 -7.86 14.74 -9.21
C ARG A 65 -8.70 13.59 -8.69
N TYR A 66 -10.02 13.78 -8.65
CA TYR A 66 -10.99 12.84 -8.07
C TYR A 66 -10.74 12.54 -6.58
N VAL A 67 -10.11 13.46 -5.85
CA VAL A 67 -9.86 13.35 -4.41
C VAL A 67 -10.88 14.18 -3.63
N GLY A 68 -11.54 13.54 -2.67
CA GLY A 68 -12.50 14.15 -1.75
C GLY A 68 -11.93 14.35 -0.35
N TRP A 69 -12.76 14.02 0.66
CA TRP A 69 -12.40 14.05 2.08
C TRP A 69 -12.01 15.42 2.67
N ASP A 70 -12.32 16.52 1.99
CA ASP A 70 -11.91 17.89 2.40
C ASP A 70 -10.37 18.03 2.42
N LEU A 71 -9.62 17.17 1.72
CA LEU A 71 -8.15 17.18 1.75
C LEU A 71 -7.57 18.48 1.18
N ARG A 72 -8.18 19.03 0.13
CA ARG A 72 -7.74 20.29 -0.48
C ARG A 72 -7.81 21.47 0.49
N GLN A 73 -8.84 21.52 1.33
CA GLN A 73 -9.04 22.61 2.27
C GLN A 73 -8.32 22.38 3.60
N SER A 74 -8.14 21.11 3.99
CA SER A 74 -7.76 20.78 5.36
C SER A 74 -6.49 19.95 5.54
N GLY A 75 -5.96 19.41 4.45
CA GLY A 75 -4.72 18.65 4.41
C GLY A 75 -4.76 17.31 5.14
N TRP A 76 -3.64 16.58 5.01
CA TRP A 76 -3.47 15.23 5.54
C TRP A 76 -3.59 15.16 7.07
N GLY A 77 -3.11 16.17 7.80
CA GLY A 77 -3.17 16.19 9.26
C GLY A 77 -4.61 16.11 9.79
N LYS A 78 -5.52 16.91 9.22
CA LYS A 78 -6.94 16.86 9.62
C LYS A 78 -7.60 15.58 9.15
N PHE A 79 -7.26 15.08 7.96
CA PHE A 79 -7.73 13.79 7.48
C PHE A 79 -7.37 12.66 8.46
N VAL A 80 -6.10 12.53 8.84
CA VAL A 80 -5.62 11.53 9.82
C VAL A 80 -6.37 11.68 11.14
N PHE A 81 -6.46 12.90 11.67
CA PHE A 81 -7.12 13.16 12.94
C PHE A 81 -8.61 12.79 12.94
N MET A 82 -9.33 13.13 11.86
CA MET A 82 -10.79 12.96 11.79
C MET A 82 -11.21 11.57 11.31
N ARG A 83 -10.41 10.92 10.45
CA ARG A 83 -10.81 9.71 9.73
C ARG A 83 -10.04 8.47 10.17
N VAL A 84 -8.75 8.61 10.46
CA VAL A 84 -7.87 7.45 10.72
C VAL A 84 -7.77 7.18 12.22
N ARG A 85 -7.48 8.21 13.01
CA ARG A 85 -7.29 8.14 14.46
C ARG A 85 -8.39 7.35 15.18
N PRO A 86 -9.71 7.58 14.93
CA PRO A 86 -10.75 6.84 15.64
C PRO A 86 -10.65 5.31 15.50
N GLY A 87 -10.24 4.82 14.32
CA GLY A 87 -10.03 3.40 14.09
C GLY A 87 -8.84 2.84 14.86
N LEU A 88 -7.74 3.60 14.92
CA LEU A 88 -6.52 3.21 15.64
C LEU A 88 -6.73 3.14 17.15
N GLU A 89 -7.41 4.15 17.71
CA GLU A 89 -7.83 4.17 19.12
C GLU A 89 -8.83 3.03 19.41
N GLY A 90 -9.59 2.62 18.39
CA GLY A 90 -10.50 1.48 18.46
C GLY A 90 -9.83 0.11 18.38
N GLY A 91 -8.52 0.01 18.08
CA GLY A 91 -7.78 -1.27 18.00
C GLY A 91 -7.32 -1.68 16.61
N ILE A 92 -7.69 -0.95 15.54
CA ILE A 92 -7.15 -1.22 14.20
C ILE A 92 -5.64 -0.96 14.19
N ARG A 93 -4.89 -1.84 13.51
CA ARG A 93 -3.43 -1.74 13.36
C ARG A 93 -2.96 -1.68 11.92
N ARG A 94 -3.89 -1.63 10.97
CA ARG A 94 -3.58 -1.59 9.53
C ARG A 94 -4.49 -0.61 8.80
N VAL A 95 -3.89 0.21 7.96
CA VAL A 95 -4.58 1.22 7.15
C VAL A 95 -4.15 1.05 5.70
N LEU A 96 -5.09 1.10 4.77
CA LEU A 96 -4.80 1.11 3.33
C LEU A 96 -5.27 2.43 2.73
N LEU A 97 -4.34 3.16 2.11
CA LEU A 97 -4.58 4.39 1.38
C LEU A 97 -4.56 4.10 -0.11
N HIS A 98 -5.71 4.15 -0.75
CA HIS A 98 -5.84 3.82 -2.15
C HIS A 98 -5.72 5.06 -3.02
N ASN A 99 -4.66 5.12 -3.82
CA ASN A 99 -4.28 6.24 -4.68
C ASN A 99 -4.26 7.58 -3.92
N PRO A 100 -3.38 7.76 -2.91
CA PRO A 100 -3.39 8.94 -2.05
C PRO A 100 -3.18 10.26 -2.81
N PHE A 101 -2.58 10.23 -4.00
CA PHE A 101 -2.27 11.40 -4.81
C PHE A 101 -3.28 11.64 -5.97
N GLY A 102 -4.45 11.01 -5.86
CA GLY A 102 -5.51 11.12 -6.85
C GLY A 102 -5.21 10.38 -8.15
N HIS A 103 -6.06 10.60 -9.15
CA HIS A 103 -5.87 10.07 -10.50
C HIS A 103 -5.24 11.14 -11.40
N GLU A 104 -4.42 10.69 -12.34
CA GLU A 104 -3.84 11.57 -13.35
C GLU A 104 -4.90 12.03 -14.34
N LEU A 105 -4.83 13.31 -14.70
CA LEU A 105 -5.70 13.97 -15.66
C LEU A 105 -5.02 14.06 -17.03
N PRO A 106 -5.78 14.05 -18.14
CA PRO A 106 -7.25 13.97 -18.22
C PRO A 106 -7.81 12.54 -18.20
N ASN A 107 -6.96 11.52 -18.29
CA ASN A 107 -7.38 10.14 -18.58
C ASN A 107 -7.97 9.39 -17.37
N ASN A 108 -8.00 10.02 -16.19
CA ASN A 108 -8.45 9.39 -14.95
C ASN A 108 -7.63 8.12 -14.63
N THR A 109 -6.34 8.16 -14.91
CA THR A 109 -5.42 7.02 -14.73
C THR A 109 -5.01 6.92 -13.27
N MET A 110 -5.12 5.71 -12.70
CA MET A 110 -4.45 5.37 -11.45
C MET A 110 -2.96 5.18 -11.77
N ALA A 111 -2.17 6.24 -11.65
CA ALA A 111 -0.77 6.23 -12.02
C ALA A 111 0.12 5.98 -10.81
N PHE A 112 1.17 5.17 -10.98
CA PHE A 112 2.13 4.90 -9.91
C PHE A 112 2.89 6.16 -9.45
N ASP A 113 3.17 7.06 -10.39
CA ASP A 113 3.87 8.34 -10.16
C ASP A 113 2.93 9.48 -9.75
N GLY A 114 1.77 9.16 -9.17
CA GLY A 114 0.74 10.13 -8.83
C GLY A 114 1.22 11.29 -7.95
N SER A 115 2.22 11.07 -7.08
CA SER A 115 2.84 12.13 -6.24
C SER A 115 3.60 13.15 -7.08
N LEU A 116 4.43 12.69 -8.03
CA LEU A 116 5.20 13.53 -8.94
C LEU A 116 4.24 14.31 -9.86
N ASN A 117 3.25 13.62 -10.40
CA ASN A 117 2.25 14.19 -11.28
C ASN A 117 1.38 15.25 -10.56
N ALA A 118 1.03 15.03 -9.29
CA ALA A 118 0.31 16.02 -8.49
C ALA A 118 1.14 17.29 -8.24
N ASP A 119 2.42 17.15 -7.91
CA ASP A 119 3.36 18.25 -7.71
C ASP A 119 3.60 19.04 -9.00
N GLU A 120 3.88 18.35 -10.12
CA GLU A 120 4.08 18.95 -11.44
C GLU A 120 2.86 19.77 -11.92
N GLN A 121 1.65 19.39 -11.47
CA GLN A 121 0.39 20.06 -11.81
C GLN A 121 -0.05 21.13 -10.79
N GLY A 122 0.77 21.40 -9.76
CA GLY A 122 0.47 22.41 -8.73
C GLY A 122 -0.63 22.00 -7.76
N HIS A 123 -0.85 20.69 -7.57
CA HIS A 123 -1.71 20.15 -6.51
C HIS A 123 -0.91 19.89 -5.24
N ASP A 124 -0.12 20.87 -4.81
CA ASP A 124 0.81 20.80 -3.68
C ASP A 124 0.10 20.30 -2.41
N TRP A 125 -1.18 20.61 -2.23
CA TRP A 125 -2.00 20.15 -1.12
C TRP A 125 -2.14 18.62 -0.99
N LEU A 126 -1.84 17.84 -2.04
CA LEU A 126 -1.78 16.38 -2.00
C LEU A 126 -0.43 15.85 -1.53
N VAL A 127 0.65 16.61 -1.66
CA VAL A 127 2.02 16.19 -1.31
C VAL A 127 2.50 16.84 -0.01
N GLU A 128 2.14 18.11 0.22
CA GLU A 128 2.50 18.87 1.40
C GLU A 128 1.87 18.28 2.67
N GLY A 129 2.70 18.13 3.72
CA GLY A 129 2.25 17.61 5.00
C GLY A 129 1.95 16.10 5.00
N PHE A 130 2.16 15.39 3.88
CA PHE A 130 1.89 13.96 3.78
C PHE A 130 2.74 13.18 4.79
N VAL A 131 4.05 13.37 4.77
CA VAL A 131 4.99 12.66 5.65
C VAL A 131 4.74 13.01 7.12
N GLU A 132 4.55 14.29 7.41
CA GLU A 132 4.30 14.81 8.76
C GLU A 132 3.01 14.27 9.36
N ALA A 133 1.98 14.06 8.54
CA ALA A 133 0.70 13.50 8.98
C ALA A 133 0.79 11.98 9.24
N TRP A 134 1.50 11.25 8.37
CA TRP A 134 1.47 9.80 8.35
C TRP A 134 2.58 9.12 9.14
N LYS A 135 3.77 9.70 9.22
CA LYS A 135 4.87 9.10 9.99
C LYS A 135 4.49 8.84 11.46
N PRO A 136 3.82 9.76 12.18
CA PRO A 136 3.36 9.46 13.53
C PRO A 136 2.29 8.37 13.60
N VAL A 137 1.53 8.12 12.52
CA VAL A 137 0.59 7.00 12.46
C VAL A 137 1.37 5.70 12.51
N VAL A 138 2.36 5.55 11.62
CA VAL A 138 3.20 4.35 11.50
C VAL A 138 3.94 4.08 12.81
N GLU A 139 4.46 5.13 13.46
CA GLU A 139 5.15 5.07 14.76
C GLU A 139 4.22 4.78 15.95
N GLY A 140 2.91 4.65 15.73
CA GLY A 140 1.96 4.20 16.74
C GLY A 140 1.43 5.30 17.67
N ARG A 141 1.48 6.57 17.26
CA ARG A 141 1.05 7.72 18.08
C ARG A 141 -0.38 7.61 18.62
N TRP A 142 -1.28 6.98 17.86
CA TRP A 142 -2.71 6.86 18.19
C TRP A 142 -3.17 5.44 18.52
N SER A 143 -2.25 4.48 18.57
CA SER A 143 -2.48 3.06 18.87
C SER A 143 -1.90 2.66 20.23
N GLY A 144 -1.57 3.63 21.09
CA GLY A 144 -0.95 3.36 22.40
C GLY A 144 0.53 2.99 22.33
N GLY A 145 1.21 3.31 21.22
CA GLY A 145 2.62 2.98 20.98
C GLY A 145 2.84 1.72 20.14
N ASP A 146 1.78 0.97 19.81
CA ASP A 146 1.88 -0.17 18.89
C ASP A 146 2.13 0.32 17.45
N PRO A 147 3.14 -0.17 16.73
CA PRO A 147 3.33 0.16 15.32
C PRO A 147 2.08 -0.12 14.48
N VAL A 148 1.78 0.78 13.55
CA VAL A 148 0.66 0.65 12.61
C VAL A 148 1.23 0.42 11.22
N GLU A 149 0.76 -0.61 10.53
CA GLU A 149 1.07 -0.75 9.10
C GLU A 149 0.17 0.20 8.31
N VAL A 150 0.77 1.16 7.60
CA VAL A 150 0.07 1.96 6.60
C VAL A 150 0.54 1.50 5.23
N ILE A 151 -0.40 1.04 4.41
CA ILE A 151 -0.17 0.55 3.05
C ILE A 151 -0.54 1.68 2.09
N CYS A 152 0.44 2.22 1.40
CA CYS A 152 0.25 3.14 0.30
C CYS A 152 0.03 2.34 -0.97
N TYR A 153 -1.22 2.27 -1.42
CA TYR A 153 -1.59 1.66 -2.68
C TYR A 153 -1.46 2.70 -3.79
N LEU A 154 -0.58 2.40 -4.74
CA LEU A 154 -0.26 3.22 -5.89
C LEU A 154 -0.74 2.53 -7.17
N GLY A 155 -0.98 3.34 -8.20
CA GLY A 155 -1.47 2.88 -9.48
C GLY A 155 -0.46 2.09 -10.32
N ARG A 156 -0.74 2.00 -11.62
CA ARG A 156 0.02 1.17 -12.55
C ARG A 156 1.40 1.74 -12.87
N LEU A 157 2.38 0.85 -12.97
CA LEU A 157 3.77 1.15 -13.33
C LEU A 157 4.01 1.15 -14.85
N ASP A 158 3.17 0.49 -15.64
CA ASP A 158 3.41 0.15 -17.04
C ASP A 158 2.58 0.97 -18.05
N GLU A 159 1.46 1.52 -17.60
CA GLU A 159 0.48 2.31 -18.39
C GLU A 159 0.35 3.77 -17.91
N ALA A 160 1.18 4.18 -16.94
CA ALA A 160 1.24 5.58 -16.54
C ALA A 160 2.08 6.37 -17.59
N PRO A 161 1.57 7.49 -18.13
CA PRO A 161 2.24 8.29 -19.17
C PRO A 161 3.71 8.60 -18.90
N GLY A 162 4.05 8.90 -17.64
CA GLY A 162 5.43 9.18 -17.22
C GLY A 162 6.38 7.97 -17.33
N PHE A 163 5.85 6.75 -17.29
CA PHE A 163 6.60 5.50 -17.46
C PHE A 163 6.56 4.97 -18.89
N GLU A 164 5.46 5.17 -19.62
CA GLU A 164 5.35 4.81 -21.03
C GLU A 164 6.43 5.49 -21.87
N ALA A 165 6.63 6.80 -21.69
CA ALA A 165 7.65 7.56 -22.41
C ALA A 165 9.08 7.03 -22.17
N LEU A 166 9.38 6.62 -20.93
CA LEU A 166 10.69 6.07 -20.56
C LEU A 166 10.90 4.67 -21.14
N LYS A 167 9.85 3.85 -21.15
CA LYS A 167 9.84 2.52 -21.77
C LYS A 167 10.04 2.62 -23.28
N ASP A 168 9.32 3.52 -23.95
CA ASP A 168 9.42 3.75 -25.39
C ASP A 168 10.82 4.24 -25.80
N ALA A 169 11.44 5.06 -24.94
CA ALA A 169 12.82 5.50 -25.11
C ALA A 169 13.87 4.43 -24.75
N SER A 170 13.46 3.27 -24.20
CA SER A 170 14.34 2.26 -23.61
C SER A 170 15.27 2.84 -22.52
N ASP A 171 14.82 3.85 -21.80
CA ASP A 171 15.55 4.52 -20.73
C ASP A 171 15.30 3.82 -19.39
N GLU A 172 16.00 2.71 -19.16
CA GLU A 172 15.87 1.94 -17.92
C GLU A 172 16.32 2.74 -16.68
N GLU A 173 17.34 3.59 -16.79
CA GLU A 173 17.84 4.40 -15.67
C GLU A 173 16.80 5.46 -15.28
N GLY A 174 16.25 6.18 -16.26
CA GLY A 174 15.16 7.12 -16.05
C GLY A 174 13.92 6.45 -15.46
N TYR A 175 13.57 5.24 -15.94
CA TYR A 175 12.46 4.45 -15.40
C TYR A 175 12.66 4.16 -13.90
N GLN A 176 13.83 3.64 -13.51
CA GLN A 176 14.13 3.34 -12.11
C GLN A 176 14.14 4.62 -11.27
N ALA A 177 14.76 5.69 -11.74
CA ALA A 177 14.79 6.97 -11.03
C ALA A 177 13.39 7.51 -10.77
N ARG A 178 12.49 7.46 -11.76
CA ARG A 178 11.10 7.89 -11.61
C ARG A 178 10.32 6.99 -10.66
N ALA A 179 10.51 5.67 -10.73
CA ALA A 179 9.86 4.72 -9.81
C ALA A 179 10.25 4.98 -8.35
N TRP A 180 11.54 5.17 -8.06
CA TRP A 180 12.02 5.52 -6.72
C TRP A 180 11.52 6.87 -6.24
N ALA A 181 11.47 7.87 -7.11
CA ALA A 181 10.92 9.19 -6.77
C ALA A 181 9.41 9.10 -6.43
N SER A 182 8.66 8.25 -7.12
CA SER A 182 7.22 8.07 -6.94
C SER A 182 6.84 7.58 -5.53
N VAL A 183 7.69 6.72 -4.93
CA VAL A 183 7.50 6.17 -3.58
C VAL A 183 8.21 6.95 -2.48
N ALA A 184 8.94 8.01 -2.80
CA ALA A 184 9.78 8.73 -1.83
C ALA A 184 8.97 9.23 -0.62
N LEU A 185 7.78 9.80 -0.85
CA LEU A 185 6.90 10.27 0.22
C LEU A 185 6.36 9.12 1.10
N PRO A 186 5.74 8.05 0.54
CA PRO A 186 5.38 6.87 1.32
C PRO A 186 6.53 6.25 2.13
N LEU A 187 7.72 6.11 1.53
CA LEU A 187 8.88 5.54 2.21
C LEU A 187 9.38 6.44 3.34
N ALA A 188 9.41 7.76 3.14
CA ALA A 188 9.77 8.72 4.19
C ALA A 188 8.79 8.69 5.37
N ALA A 189 7.52 8.34 5.12
CA ALA A 189 6.51 8.12 6.14
C ALA A 189 6.57 6.74 6.81
N GLY A 190 7.42 5.81 6.32
CA GLY A 190 7.55 4.45 6.83
C GLY A 190 6.46 3.48 6.34
N MET A 191 5.81 3.78 5.21
CA MET A 191 4.71 2.98 4.69
C MET A 191 5.17 1.71 3.97
N SER A 192 4.29 0.71 3.95
CA SER A 192 4.31 -0.40 2.99
C SER A 192 3.77 0.08 1.64
N ILE A 193 4.13 -0.60 0.54
CA ILE A 193 3.73 -0.22 -0.81
C ILE A 193 2.85 -1.31 -1.42
N ALA A 194 1.75 -0.93 -2.07
CA ALA A 194 0.98 -1.81 -2.93
C ALA A 194 0.96 -1.25 -4.34
N VAL A 195 1.01 -2.13 -5.34
CA VAL A 195 1.18 -1.75 -6.74
C VAL A 195 0.08 -2.37 -7.61
N ASP A 196 -0.78 -1.52 -8.17
CA ASP A 196 -1.86 -1.94 -9.09
C ASP A 196 -1.31 -2.72 -10.28
N SER A 197 -2.07 -3.75 -10.70
CA SER A 197 -1.81 -4.61 -11.86
C SER A 197 -0.38 -5.19 -11.96
N SER A 198 0.40 -5.15 -10.87
CA SER A 198 1.79 -5.63 -10.84
C SER A 198 1.94 -7.13 -11.08
N ALA A 199 0.89 -7.91 -10.85
CA ALA A 199 0.86 -9.33 -11.16
C ALA A 199 0.87 -9.61 -12.67
N ASP A 200 0.63 -8.59 -13.51
CA ASP A 200 0.73 -8.71 -14.97
C ASP A 200 2.14 -8.50 -15.51
N LEU A 201 3.05 -7.95 -14.69
CA LEU A 201 4.40 -7.64 -15.11
C LEU A 201 5.24 -8.91 -15.31
N PRO A 202 5.91 -9.06 -16.47
CA PRO A 202 6.93 -10.09 -16.65
C PRO A 202 8.11 -9.92 -15.69
N GLU A 203 8.77 -11.03 -15.32
CA GLU A 203 9.91 -11.00 -14.39
C GLU A 203 11.08 -10.12 -14.88
N ASN A 204 11.26 -9.99 -16.20
CA ASN A 204 12.29 -9.15 -16.79
C ASN A 204 11.86 -7.67 -16.98
N HIS A 205 10.61 -7.32 -16.68
CA HIS A 205 10.09 -5.97 -16.81
C HIS A 205 10.79 -5.01 -15.81
N PRO A 206 11.17 -3.78 -16.20
CA PRO A 206 11.81 -2.84 -15.29
C PRO A 206 10.95 -2.50 -14.07
N GLY A 207 9.62 -2.46 -14.22
CA GLY A 207 8.69 -2.31 -13.09
C GLY A 207 8.75 -3.46 -12.09
N PHE A 208 8.88 -4.72 -12.55
CA PHE A 208 9.01 -5.85 -11.63
C PHE A 208 10.37 -5.85 -10.92
N ARG A 209 11.44 -5.48 -11.64
CA ARG A 209 12.77 -5.27 -11.02
C ARG A 209 12.70 -4.25 -9.89
N PHE A 210 12.04 -3.11 -10.11
CA PHE A 210 11.82 -2.09 -9.08
C PHE A 210 11.04 -2.63 -7.86
N ILE A 211 9.95 -3.37 -8.10
CA ILE A 211 9.15 -4.00 -7.03
C ILE A 211 10.00 -4.97 -6.18
N ARG A 212 10.87 -5.76 -6.83
CA ARG A 212 11.83 -6.63 -6.14
C ARG A 212 12.85 -5.82 -5.35
N ASP A 213 13.43 -4.78 -5.94
CA ASP A 213 14.45 -3.97 -5.28
C ASP A 213 13.87 -3.21 -4.06
N LEU A 214 12.61 -2.79 -4.11
CA LEU A 214 11.88 -2.27 -2.94
C LEU A 214 11.78 -3.30 -1.82
N ARG A 215 11.35 -4.52 -2.17
CA ARG A 215 11.24 -5.62 -1.21
C ARG A 215 12.60 -5.97 -0.59
N ASP A 216 13.64 -6.07 -1.41
CA ASP A 216 15.00 -6.40 -0.98
C ASP A 216 15.62 -5.29 -0.11
N SER A 217 15.11 -4.06 -0.23
CA SER A 217 15.44 -2.93 0.66
C SER A 217 14.74 -3.00 2.03
N GLY A 218 13.97 -4.07 2.30
CA GLY A 218 13.26 -4.29 3.56
C GLY A 218 11.86 -3.64 3.61
N VAL A 219 11.39 -3.06 2.50
CA VAL A 219 10.03 -2.52 2.42
C VAL A 219 9.05 -3.67 2.24
N ARG A 220 7.95 -3.66 2.98
CA ARG A 220 6.86 -4.61 2.71
C ARG A 220 6.09 -4.17 1.46
N VAL A 221 6.01 -5.08 0.49
CA VAL A 221 5.37 -4.82 -0.80
C VAL A 221 4.24 -5.80 -1.05
N TYR A 222 3.12 -5.29 -1.55
CA TYR A 222 1.95 -6.05 -1.98
C TYR A 222 1.79 -5.93 -3.50
N VAL A 223 1.53 -7.06 -4.16
CA VAL A 223 1.21 -7.09 -5.58
C VAL A 223 -0.30 -7.18 -5.80
N GLU A 224 -0.79 -6.70 -6.94
CA GLU A 224 -2.18 -6.88 -7.36
C GLU A 224 -2.23 -7.37 -8.82
N ALA A 225 -3.11 -8.29 -9.20
CA ALA A 225 -4.04 -9.07 -8.38
C ALA A 225 -3.53 -10.51 -8.22
N ARG A 226 -4.45 -11.48 -8.21
CA ARG A 226 -4.12 -12.91 -8.28
C ARG A 226 -3.21 -13.16 -9.49
N PRO A 227 -2.03 -13.78 -9.31
CA PRO A 227 -1.13 -14.06 -10.41
C PRO A 227 -1.66 -15.17 -11.31
N ASP A 228 -1.17 -15.20 -12.55
CA ASP A 228 -1.32 -16.35 -13.44
C ASP A 228 -0.41 -17.51 -12.96
N THR A 229 -0.86 -18.75 -13.16
CA THR A 229 -0.09 -19.98 -12.94
C THR A 229 1.29 -20.00 -13.60
N ASN A 230 1.48 -19.23 -14.68
CA ASN A 230 2.75 -19.08 -15.38
C ASN A 230 3.71 -18.06 -14.75
N LYS A 231 3.34 -17.42 -13.62
CA LYS A 231 4.16 -16.46 -12.87
C LYS A 231 4.51 -16.97 -11.46
N PRO A 232 5.24 -18.10 -11.34
CA PRO A 232 5.57 -18.70 -10.04
C PRO A 232 6.40 -17.77 -9.13
N HIS A 233 7.13 -16.80 -9.70
CA HIS A 233 7.88 -15.81 -8.95
C HIS A 233 7.00 -14.90 -8.07
N LEU A 234 5.68 -14.82 -8.33
CA LEU A 234 4.70 -14.03 -7.58
C LEU A 234 3.97 -14.80 -6.49
N HIS A 235 4.01 -16.14 -6.47
CA HIS A 235 3.12 -16.95 -5.61
C HIS A 235 3.40 -16.79 -4.11
N ASN A 236 4.61 -16.34 -3.75
CA ASN A 236 5.03 -16.08 -2.37
C ASN A 236 4.94 -14.60 -1.95
N TRP A 237 4.34 -13.75 -2.79
CA TRP A 237 4.20 -12.32 -2.47
C TRP A 237 2.90 -12.05 -1.72
N PRO A 238 2.90 -11.12 -0.76
CA PRO A 238 1.66 -10.55 -0.24
C PRO A 238 0.84 -9.93 -1.38
N MET A 239 -0.48 -10.09 -1.34
CA MET A 239 -1.38 -9.63 -2.38
C MET A 239 -2.47 -8.72 -1.82
N ILE A 240 -2.91 -7.79 -2.65
CA ILE A 240 -4.14 -7.03 -2.46
C ILE A 240 -5.02 -7.27 -3.68
N SER A 241 -6.32 -7.43 -3.46
CA SER A 241 -7.27 -7.53 -4.56
C SER A 241 -8.66 -7.11 -4.11
N VAL A 242 -9.44 -6.51 -5.01
CA VAL A 242 -10.88 -6.35 -4.82
C VAL A 242 -11.54 -7.73 -4.63
N GLU A 243 -12.39 -7.87 -3.62
CA GLU A 243 -13.02 -9.15 -3.28
C GLU A 243 -13.76 -9.79 -4.46
N SER A 244 -14.55 -8.99 -5.20
CA SER A 244 -15.30 -9.50 -6.35
C SER A 244 -14.38 -10.05 -7.43
N PHE A 245 -13.24 -9.40 -7.67
CA PHE A 245 -12.22 -9.90 -8.60
C PHE A 245 -11.52 -11.16 -8.07
N TRP A 246 -11.14 -11.18 -6.79
CA TRP A 246 -10.48 -12.35 -6.18
C TRP A 246 -11.38 -13.60 -6.25
N GLU A 247 -12.68 -13.44 -5.99
CA GLU A 247 -13.65 -14.53 -6.12
C GLU A 247 -13.85 -14.95 -7.58
N ARG A 248 -14.02 -14.00 -8.50
CA ARG A 248 -14.24 -14.28 -9.92
C ARG A 248 -13.03 -14.96 -10.59
N SER A 249 -11.83 -14.64 -10.11
CA SER A 249 -10.57 -15.19 -10.61
C SER A 249 -10.19 -16.53 -9.99
N ASP A 250 -11.00 -17.11 -9.10
CA ASP A 250 -10.74 -18.42 -8.52
C ASP A 250 -10.93 -19.54 -9.58
N PRO A 251 -9.85 -20.20 -10.04
CA PRO A 251 -9.92 -21.27 -11.04
C PRO A 251 -10.67 -22.52 -10.56
N THR A 252 -10.87 -22.69 -9.25
CA THR A 252 -11.62 -23.82 -8.69
C THR A 252 -13.13 -23.63 -8.82
N ARG A 253 -13.58 -22.37 -8.89
CA ARG A 253 -15.00 -21.99 -9.02
C ARG A 253 -15.36 -21.61 -10.47
N HIS A 254 -14.42 -21.06 -11.22
CA HIS A 254 -14.65 -20.50 -12.54
C HIS A 254 -13.76 -21.16 -13.59
N ALA A 255 -14.37 -21.93 -14.50
CA ALA A 255 -13.64 -22.68 -15.53
C ALA A 255 -12.90 -21.79 -16.54
N ASP A 256 -13.32 -20.53 -16.71
CA ASP A 256 -12.67 -19.54 -17.55
C ASP A 256 -11.49 -18.84 -16.85
N ALA A 257 -11.34 -19.01 -15.54
CA ALA A 257 -10.20 -18.51 -14.77
C ALA A 257 -9.06 -19.55 -14.64
N ARG A 258 -9.03 -20.63 -15.43
CA ARG A 258 -8.04 -21.72 -15.32
C ARG A 258 -6.57 -21.31 -15.41
N GLY A 259 -6.27 -20.15 -16.00
CA GLY A 259 -4.91 -19.61 -16.03
C GLY A 259 -4.50 -18.91 -14.74
N MET A 260 -5.43 -18.62 -13.84
CA MET A 260 -5.15 -17.95 -12.56
C MET A 260 -4.70 -18.94 -11.50
N GLU A 261 -3.85 -18.48 -10.59
CA GLU A 261 -3.30 -19.31 -9.52
C GLU A 261 -4.38 -19.71 -8.50
N ARG A 262 -4.29 -20.93 -7.94
CA ARG A 262 -5.20 -21.42 -6.92
C ARG A 262 -4.84 -20.85 -5.55
N ASP A 263 -5.84 -20.64 -4.70
CA ASP A 263 -5.64 -20.19 -3.31
C ASP A 263 -4.64 -21.08 -2.56
N ALA A 264 -4.70 -22.40 -2.79
CA ALA A 264 -3.83 -23.38 -2.13
C ALA A 264 -2.33 -23.23 -2.46
N HIS A 265 -1.97 -22.48 -3.50
CA HIS A 265 -0.57 -22.24 -3.88
C HIS A 265 -0.14 -20.77 -3.70
N SER A 266 -1.05 -19.91 -3.24
CA SER A 266 -0.71 -18.56 -2.80
C SER A 266 -0.23 -18.63 -1.35
N HIS A 267 1.06 -18.41 -1.14
CA HIS A 267 1.68 -18.53 0.19
C HIS A 267 1.88 -17.18 0.90
N GLY A 268 1.67 -16.07 0.19
CA GLY A 268 1.62 -14.74 0.78
C GLY A 268 0.27 -14.45 1.44
N GLU A 269 0.27 -13.45 2.32
CA GLU A 269 -0.98 -12.88 2.81
C GLU A 269 -1.81 -12.30 1.67
N VAL A 270 -3.13 -12.51 1.68
CA VAL A 270 -4.05 -11.88 0.73
C VAL A 270 -5.01 -10.95 1.48
N ILE A 271 -5.01 -9.66 1.12
CA ILE A 271 -5.95 -8.66 1.60
C ILE A 271 -7.07 -8.49 0.57
N GLN A 272 -8.32 -8.75 0.97
CA GLN A 272 -9.51 -8.56 0.13
C GLN A 272 -10.17 -7.21 0.42
N LEU A 273 -10.28 -6.35 -0.60
CA LEU A 273 -10.97 -5.05 -0.54
C LEU A 273 -12.47 -5.23 -0.81
N PHE A 274 -13.32 -4.92 0.17
CA PHE A 274 -14.77 -5.05 0.04
C PHE A 274 -15.39 -3.77 -0.53
N THR A 275 -15.64 -3.77 -1.84
CA THR A 275 -16.16 -2.62 -2.60
C THR A 275 -17.65 -2.73 -2.94
N GLU A 276 -18.09 -3.90 -3.40
CA GLU A 276 -19.45 -4.13 -3.93
C GLU A 276 -20.40 -4.76 -2.90
N ARG A 277 -19.89 -5.69 -2.10
CA ARG A 277 -20.63 -6.35 -1.02
C ARG A 277 -20.39 -5.61 0.29
N LYS A 278 -21.46 -5.40 1.05
CA LYS A 278 -21.34 -4.92 2.44
C LYS A 278 -20.58 -5.99 3.23
N LEU A 279 -19.38 -5.64 3.71
CA LEU A 279 -18.71 -6.47 4.69
C LEU A 279 -19.60 -6.55 5.93
N THR A 280 -20.04 -7.76 6.27
CA THR A 280 -20.80 -8.05 7.50
C THR A 280 -19.88 -8.77 8.50
N PRO A 281 -20.21 -8.80 9.81
CA PRO A 281 -19.43 -9.57 10.78
C PRO A 281 -19.24 -11.03 10.37
N ALA A 282 -20.30 -11.67 9.85
CA ALA A 282 -20.25 -13.07 9.41
C ALA A 282 -19.30 -13.27 8.23
N ILE A 283 -19.36 -12.41 7.21
CA ILE A 283 -18.46 -12.46 6.05
C ILE A 283 -17.00 -12.23 6.50
N ALA A 284 -16.77 -11.26 7.38
CA ALA A 284 -15.42 -11.01 7.88
C ALA A 284 -14.87 -12.21 8.65
N GLN A 285 -15.65 -12.81 9.55
CA GLN A 285 -15.23 -14.00 10.29
C GLN A 285 -14.94 -15.19 9.36
N GLU A 286 -15.79 -15.41 8.36
CA GLU A 286 -15.56 -16.44 7.36
C GLU A 286 -14.22 -16.24 6.64
N LYS A 287 -13.95 -15.03 6.15
CA LYS A 287 -12.72 -14.73 5.42
C LYS A 287 -11.48 -14.80 6.32
N LEU A 288 -11.59 -14.29 7.55
CA LEU A 288 -10.53 -14.39 8.56
C LEU A 288 -10.22 -15.86 8.90
N ALA A 289 -11.25 -16.71 9.02
CA ALA A 289 -11.08 -18.15 9.26
C ALA A 289 -10.45 -18.88 8.06
N GLN A 290 -10.59 -18.34 6.84
CA GLN A 290 -9.91 -18.81 5.63
C GLN A 290 -8.46 -18.30 5.52
N GLY A 291 -7.98 -17.47 6.47
CA GLY A 291 -6.63 -16.91 6.47
C GLY A 291 -6.48 -15.60 5.70
N TYR A 292 -7.60 -15.02 5.23
CA TYR A 292 -7.59 -13.73 4.54
C TYR A 292 -7.55 -12.56 5.50
N SER A 293 -6.91 -11.48 5.04
CA SER A 293 -7.12 -10.15 5.61
C SER A 293 -8.27 -9.45 4.89
N VAL A 294 -9.05 -8.68 5.64
CA VAL A 294 -10.23 -7.98 5.13
C VAL A 294 -10.04 -6.48 5.24
N ALA A 295 -10.19 -5.78 4.12
CA ALA A 295 -10.18 -4.33 4.08
C ALA A 295 -11.57 -3.80 3.76
N ALA A 296 -12.04 -2.86 4.57
CA ALA A 296 -13.34 -2.23 4.38
C ALA A 296 -13.21 -0.72 4.40
N GLN A 297 -14.00 -0.04 3.56
CA GLN A 297 -14.09 1.39 3.60
C GLN A 297 -14.78 1.83 4.88
N LEU A 298 -14.00 2.34 5.83
CA LEU A 298 -14.52 2.68 7.15
C LEU A 298 -15.20 4.04 7.12
N ASN A 299 -16.50 4.03 6.86
CA ASN A 299 -17.33 5.18 7.21
C ASN A 299 -17.44 5.26 8.75
N HIS A 300 -17.34 6.47 9.29
CA HIS A 300 -17.29 6.82 10.72
C HIS A 300 -18.35 6.11 11.61
N GLU A 301 -19.44 5.61 11.03
CA GLU A 301 -20.57 4.98 11.74
C GLU A 301 -20.38 3.48 12.03
N ILE A 302 -19.49 2.79 11.31
CA ILE A 302 -19.34 1.33 11.40
C ILE A 302 -18.47 0.92 12.61
N TRP A 303 -17.60 1.80 13.10
CA TRP A 303 -16.56 1.47 14.08
C TRP A 303 -16.59 2.29 15.38
N GLN A 304 -17.77 2.67 15.85
CA GLN A 304 -17.95 2.95 17.29
C GLN A 304 -17.36 1.75 18.06
N ALA A 305 -16.38 1.95 18.93
CA ALA A 305 -15.50 0.92 19.54
C ALA A 305 -16.22 -0.33 20.08
N ASN A 306 -17.51 -0.23 20.41
CA ASN A 306 -18.38 -1.35 20.78
C ASN A 306 -18.69 -2.35 19.64
N LYS A 307 -18.49 -1.97 18.36
CA LYS A 307 -18.74 -2.85 17.21
C LYS A 307 -17.52 -3.71 16.88
N LEU A 308 -16.28 -3.20 16.91
CA LEU A 308 -15.08 -4.05 16.71
C LEU A 308 -15.09 -5.26 17.64
N ASN A 309 -15.36 -5.01 18.92
CA ASN A 309 -15.40 -6.08 19.91
C ASN A 309 -16.52 -7.09 19.63
N ARG A 310 -17.67 -6.67 19.09
CA ARG A 310 -18.72 -7.60 18.61
C ARG A 310 -18.33 -8.35 17.33
N TRP A 311 -17.45 -7.78 16.50
CA TRP A 311 -16.96 -8.43 15.28
C TRP A 311 -15.90 -9.49 15.61
N LEU A 312 -15.00 -9.21 16.53
CA LEU A 312 -13.96 -10.15 16.96
C LEU A 312 -14.48 -11.18 17.97
N ASN A 313 -15.44 -10.77 18.80
CA ASN A 313 -16.00 -11.58 19.88
C ASN A 313 -17.54 -11.51 19.83
N PRO A 314 -18.20 -12.20 18.89
CA PRO A 314 -19.65 -12.34 18.91
C PRO A 314 -20.03 -13.22 20.11
N GLN A 315 -20.52 -12.61 21.19
CA GLN A 315 -21.32 -13.35 22.16
C GLN A 315 -22.74 -13.56 21.63
#